data_AF-A0A5N6ECD1-F1
#
_entry.id   AF-A0A5N6ECD1-F1
#
_cell.length_a   1.000
_cell.length_b   1.000
_cell.length_c   1.000
_cell.angle_alpha   90.00
_cell.angle_beta   90.00
_cell.angle_gamma   90.00
#
_symmetry.space_group_name_H-M   'P 1'
#
loop_
_entity.id
_entity.type
_entity.pdbx_description
1 polymer ?
#
loop_
_entity_poly.entity_id
_entity_poly.type
_entity_poly.pdbx_seq_one_letter_code
_entity_poly.pdbx_strand_id
1 'polypeptide(L)'
;MEISGFRQYKSLLYPPPGASYLAVPANQIILAGDSASANLTLGLMKFLLELQKLSPSDATFDFHGQSVTLPLPAGLAIVSGWCDQCDSLPSWHCNGETDILTALQPACMPGHPTDSLWPASPPREVPYCVAATLDHELVSPAAVEDWTGAPPMWFACGCEERGVDGNRVVASQAAKSGVTVIWNECEGMPHEFPIFLSVLPQTQHLLQLWAAACQAFAGCKSRAGNLESRALRKRMKEYNATRPVWTGKLHEHKL
;
A
#
# COMPACT_ATOMS: atom_id res chain seq x y z
N MET A 1 10.21 10.16 15.87
CA MET A 1 10.37 9.25 14.72
C MET A 1 10.06 10.08 13.48
N GLU A 2 11.07 10.56 12.75
CA GLU A 2 10.82 11.21 11.46
C GLU A 2 10.27 10.14 10.52
N ILE A 3 9.04 10.31 10.02
CA ILE A 3 8.44 9.39 9.05
C ILE A 3 9.28 9.50 7.77
N SER A 4 10.07 8.47 7.47
CA SER A 4 11.00 8.43 6.34
C SER A 4 10.33 8.85 5.02
N GLY A 5 9.08 8.41 4.78
CA GLY A 5 8.29 8.78 3.60
C GLY A 5 7.94 10.27 3.51
N PHE A 6 7.61 10.92 4.63
CA PHE A 6 7.31 12.36 4.65
C PHE A 6 8.54 13.20 4.28
N ARG A 7 9.70 12.85 4.83
CA ARG A 7 10.96 13.53 4.51
C ARG A 7 11.38 13.29 3.06
N GLN A 8 11.20 12.08 2.54
CA GLN A 8 11.47 11.76 1.14
C GLN A 8 10.58 12.58 0.19
N TYR A 9 9.27 12.64 0.46
CA TYR A 9 8.33 13.42 -0.35
C TYR A 9 8.72 14.91 -0.41
N LYS A 10 9.05 15.51 0.74
CA LYS A 10 9.57 16.89 0.80
C LYS A 10 10.87 17.06 0.03
N SER A 11 11.78 16.09 0.15
CA SER A 11 13.10 16.16 -0.51
C SER A 11 13.00 16.02 -2.03
N LEU A 12 11.96 15.37 -2.55
CA LEU A 12 11.67 15.31 -3.99
C LEU A 12 11.12 16.66 -4.49
N LEU A 13 10.18 17.24 -3.76
CA LEU A 13 9.58 18.54 -4.11
C LEU A 13 10.56 19.70 -3.96
N TYR A 14 11.37 19.66 -2.90
CA TYR A 14 12.26 20.72 -2.45
C TYR A 14 13.63 20.12 -2.11
N PRO A 15 14.48 19.87 -3.13
CA PRO A 15 15.78 19.24 -2.91
C PRO A 15 16.69 20.12 -2.03
N PRO A 16 17.55 19.51 -1.20
CA PRO A 16 18.53 20.26 -0.42
C PRO A 16 19.52 21.02 -1.33
N PRO A 17 20.12 22.11 -0.84
CA PRO A 17 21.20 22.79 -1.55
C PRO A 17 22.33 21.81 -1.93
N GLY A 18 22.70 21.80 -3.21
CA GLY A 18 23.75 20.90 -3.73
C GLY A 18 23.27 19.48 -4.06
N ALA A 19 21.97 19.19 -4.03
CA ALA A 19 21.44 17.91 -4.49
C ALA A 19 21.82 17.61 -5.94
N SER A 20 22.06 16.34 -6.25
CA SER A 20 22.38 15.86 -7.61
C SER A 20 21.15 15.75 -8.53
N TYR A 21 19.96 16.10 -8.02
CA TYR A 21 18.69 15.98 -8.72
C TYR A 21 17.88 17.27 -8.61
N LEU A 22 17.00 17.50 -9.58
CA LEU A 22 16.11 18.66 -9.61
C LEU A 22 14.82 18.40 -8.83
N ALA A 23 14.17 19.48 -8.40
CA ALA A 23 12.83 19.42 -7.83
C ALA A 23 11.87 18.70 -8.78
N VAL A 24 11.13 17.72 -8.24
CA VAL A 24 10.13 16.96 -8.97
C VAL A 24 8.77 17.60 -8.73
N PRO A 25 8.03 18.02 -9.76
CA PRO A 25 6.66 18.51 -9.58
C PRO A 25 5.76 17.47 -8.92
N ALA A 26 4.88 17.90 -8.01
CA ALA A 26 3.98 16.98 -7.28
C ALA A 26 3.12 16.11 -8.21
N ASN A 27 2.67 16.69 -9.33
CA ASN A 27 1.91 15.98 -10.38
C ASN A 27 2.76 15.03 -11.23
N GLN A 28 4.03 14.81 -10.89
CA GLN A 28 4.89 13.77 -11.46
C GLN A 28 5.36 12.78 -10.39
N ILE A 29 4.90 12.91 -9.14
CA ILE A 29 5.21 12.00 -8.05
C ILE A 29 4.03 11.04 -7.86
N ILE A 30 4.31 9.73 -7.86
CA ILE A 30 3.36 8.69 -7.49
C ILE A 30 3.81 8.10 -6.17
N LEU A 31 2.90 7.97 -5.21
CA LEU A 31 3.17 7.20 -4.00
C LEU A 31 2.78 5.75 -4.26
N ALA A 32 3.78 4.87 -4.29
CA ALA A 32 3.58 3.46 -4.53
C ALA A 32 4.05 2.66 -3.32
N GLY A 33 3.28 1.63 -2.96
CA GLY A 33 3.62 0.76 -1.84
C GLY A 33 2.90 -0.58 -1.90
N ASP A 34 3.58 -1.57 -1.36
CA ASP A 34 3.16 -2.94 -1.16
C ASP A 34 3.13 -3.32 0.33
N SER A 35 2.21 -4.21 0.74
CA SER A 35 2.14 -4.72 2.12
C SER A 35 2.16 -3.61 3.19
N ALA A 36 3.15 -3.60 4.08
CA ALA A 36 3.31 -2.56 5.10
C ALA A 36 3.67 -1.18 4.50
N SER A 37 4.32 -1.12 3.34
CA SER A 37 4.64 0.16 2.70
C SER A 37 3.42 0.80 2.02
N ALA A 38 2.43 0.00 1.63
CA ALA A 38 1.11 0.50 1.24
C ALA A 38 0.40 1.22 2.39
N ASN A 39 0.48 0.68 3.61
CA ASN A 39 -0.04 1.32 4.82
C ASN A 39 0.57 2.72 5.00
N LEU A 40 1.91 2.79 4.95
CA LEU A 40 2.65 4.05 5.05
C LEU A 40 2.25 5.04 3.95
N THR A 41 2.06 4.56 2.72
CA THR A 41 1.65 5.38 1.58
C THR A 41 0.27 6.00 1.80
N LEU A 42 -0.70 5.19 2.23
CA LEU A 42 -2.06 5.63 2.51
C LEU A 42 -2.12 6.56 3.73
N GLY A 43 -1.35 6.27 4.78
CA GLY A 43 -1.21 7.13 5.96
C GLY A 43 -0.58 8.48 5.61
N LEU A 44 0.48 8.51 4.78
CA LEU A 44 1.05 9.75 4.27
C LEU A 44 0.03 10.54 3.44
N MET A 45 -0.75 9.86 2.59
CA MET A 45 -1.80 10.52 1.81
C MET A 45 -2.86 11.14 2.72
N LYS A 46 -3.35 10.40 3.73
CA LYS A 46 -4.31 10.92 4.70
C LYS A 46 -3.74 12.12 5.46
N PHE A 47 -2.49 12.06 5.90
CA PHE A 47 -1.81 13.19 6.51
C PHE A 47 -1.76 14.42 5.59
N LEU A 48 -1.38 14.24 4.31
CA LEU A 48 -1.33 15.33 3.33
C LEU A 48 -2.72 15.93 3.06
N LEU A 49 -3.79 15.13 3.07
CA LEU A 49 -5.18 15.60 2.96
C LEU A 49 -5.58 16.46 4.14
N GLU A 50 -5.26 16.04 5.37
CA GLU A 50 -5.54 16.84 6.56
C GLU A 50 -4.78 18.18 6.53
N LEU A 51 -3.55 18.20 6.01
CA LEU A 51 -2.82 19.45 5.80
C LEU A 51 -3.52 20.41 4.82
N GLN A 52 -4.24 19.90 3.80
CA GLN A 52 -4.97 20.78 2.86
C GLN A 52 -6.15 21.49 3.52
N LYS A 53 -6.63 21.01 4.68
CA LYS A 53 -7.76 21.60 5.41
C LYS A 53 -7.33 22.75 6.32
N LEU A 54 -6.03 22.87 6.59
CA LEU A 54 -5.47 23.89 7.47
C LEU A 54 -5.40 25.26 6.77
N SER A 55 -5.28 26.31 7.58
CA SER A 55 -5.02 27.65 7.07
C SER A 55 -3.63 27.70 6.40
N PRO A 56 -3.38 28.60 5.43
CA PRO A 56 -2.07 28.71 4.79
C PRO A 56 -0.91 28.92 5.77
N SER A 57 -1.14 29.62 6.89
CA SER A 57 -0.11 29.81 7.92
C SER A 57 0.23 28.52 8.68
N ASP A 58 -0.73 27.62 8.85
CA ASP A 58 -0.54 26.34 9.58
C ASP A 58 -0.07 25.20 8.65
N ALA A 59 -0.34 25.31 7.35
CA ALA A 59 0.06 24.34 6.32
C ALA A 59 1.44 24.63 5.69
N THR A 60 2.21 25.54 6.29
CA THR A 60 3.53 25.96 5.80
C THR A 60 4.63 25.51 6.75
N PHE A 61 5.73 24.99 6.20
CA PHE A 61 6.83 24.41 6.97
C PHE A 61 8.16 25.03 6.54
N ASP A 62 9.09 25.21 7.47
CA ASP A 62 10.49 25.42 7.12
C ASP A 62 11.11 24.10 6.66
N PHE A 63 11.68 24.10 5.46
CA PHE A 63 12.43 22.98 4.93
C PHE A 63 13.60 23.47 4.08
N HIS A 64 14.82 23.10 4.47
CA HIS A 64 16.06 23.60 3.86
C HIS A 64 16.15 25.14 3.83
N GLY A 65 15.63 25.81 4.86
CA GLY A 65 15.60 27.28 4.97
C GLY A 65 14.61 27.95 4.01
N GLN A 66 13.69 27.18 3.44
CA GLN A 66 12.60 27.67 2.59
C GLN A 66 11.26 27.40 3.27
N SER A 67 10.37 28.38 3.18
CA SER A 67 8.98 28.26 3.59
C SER A 67 8.19 27.54 2.49
N VAL A 68 7.73 26.31 2.76
CA VAL A 68 7.13 25.43 1.74
C VAL A 68 5.76 24.91 2.16
N THR A 69 4.89 24.68 1.18
CA THR A 69 3.63 23.95 1.34
C THR A 69 3.76 22.55 0.75
N LEU A 70 2.84 21.65 1.08
CA LEU A 70 2.87 20.28 0.61
C LEU A 70 1.69 19.98 -0.31
N PRO A 71 1.88 20.09 -1.64
CA PRO A 71 0.86 19.68 -2.60
C PRO A 71 0.62 18.17 -2.54
N LEU A 72 -0.52 17.72 -3.07
CA LEU A 72 -0.82 16.29 -3.21
C LEU A 72 -0.05 15.66 -4.38
N PRO A 73 0.35 14.38 -4.28
CA PRO A 73 1.00 13.65 -5.37
C PRO A 73 0.03 13.42 -6.53
N ALA A 74 0.53 12.97 -7.68
CA ALA A 74 -0.28 12.72 -8.87
C ALA A 74 -1.22 11.50 -8.74
N GLY A 75 -0.93 10.58 -7.82
CA GLY A 75 -1.74 9.38 -7.59
C GLY A 75 -1.08 8.40 -6.63
N LEU A 76 -1.83 7.35 -6.29
CA LEU A 76 -1.38 6.24 -5.45
C LEU A 76 -1.43 4.93 -6.22
N ALA A 77 -0.45 4.05 -5.98
CA ALA A 77 -0.48 2.70 -6.51
C ALA A 77 -0.15 1.67 -5.42
N ILE A 78 -1.18 0.93 -5.01
CA ILE A 78 -1.19 0.07 -3.84
C ILE A 78 -1.26 -1.39 -4.26
N VAL A 79 -0.39 -2.22 -3.69
CA VAL A 79 -0.38 -3.67 -3.91
C VAL A 79 -0.48 -4.39 -2.57
N SER A 80 -1.41 -5.33 -2.43
CA SER A 80 -1.48 -6.23 -1.28
C SER A 80 -1.36 -5.50 0.08
N GLY A 81 -2.02 -4.35 0.26
CA GLY A 81 -1.71 -3.47 1.39
C GLY A 81 -2.17 -4.00 2.74
N TRP A 82 -1.42 -3.74 3.81
CA TRP A 82 -1.87 -4.03 5.17
C TRP A 82 -2.62 -2.83 5.76
N CYS A 83 -3.90 -2.66 5.37
CA CYS A 83 -4.66 -1.44 5.64
C CYS A 83 -5.43 -1.44 6.97
N ASP A 84 -5.59 -2.59 7.63
CA ASP A 84 -6.19 -2.74 8.96
C ASP A 84 -5.16 -3.37 9.91
N GLN A 85 -4.60 -2.59 10.83
CA GLN A 85 -3.63 -3.08 11.81
C GLN A 85 -4.31 -3.74 13.03
N CYS A 86 -5.63 -3.62 13.15
CA CYS A 86 -6.40 -4.33 14.17
C CYS A 86 -6.66 -5.80 13.80
N ASP A 87 -6.33 -6.19 12.55
CA ASP A 87 -6.49 -7.56 12.05
C ASP A 87 -7.91 -8.09 12.27
N SER A 88 -8.89 -7.20 12.08
CA SER A 88 -10.28 -7.37 12.54
C SER A 88 -11.26 -7.74 11.42
N LEU A 89 -10.84 -7.57 10.17
CA LEU A 89 -11.67 -7.82 9.00
C LEU A 89 -11.75 -9.32 8.65
N PRO A 90 -12.88 -9.81 8.09
CA PRO A 90 -13.14 -11.24 7.89
C PRO A 90 -12.05 -11.99 7.12
N SER A 91 -11.49 -11.40 6.05
CA SER A 91 -10.44 -12.04 5.26
C SER A 91 -9.22 -12.42 6.09
N TRP A 92 -8.91 -11.66 7.16
CA TRP A 92 -7.76 -11.95 8.02
C TRP A 92 -7.89 -13.30 8.71
N HIS A 93 -9.12 -13.70 9.04
CA HIS A 93 -9.41 -14.94 9.75
C HIS A 93 -9.76 -16.09 8.79
N CYS A 94 -10.40 -15.81 7.66
CA CYS A 94 -10.89 -16.83 6.74
C CYS A 94 -9.84 -17.31 5.72
N ASN A 95 -8.89 -16.47 5.32
CA ASN A 95 -7.92 -16.81 4.27
C ASN A 95 -6.62 -17.42 4.81
N GLY A 96 -6.61 -17.86 6.07
CA GLY A 96 -5.38 -18.27 6.73
C GLY A 96 -4.73 -19.54 6.18
N GLU A 97 -5.48 -20.39 5.47
CA GLU A 97 -4.97 -21.62 4.83
C GLU A 97 -4.37 -21.37 3.43
N THR A 98 -4.76 -20.27 2.79
CA THR A 98 -4.42 -19.96 1.40
C THR A 98 -3.45 -18.79 1.26
N ASP A 99 -3.21 -18.02 2.33
CA ASP A 99 -2.24 -16.93 2.36
C ASP A 99 -0.87 -17.34 2.92
N ILE A 100 0.18 -16.62 2.53
CA ILE A 100 1.53 -16.74 3.09
C ILE A 100 1.66 -16.09 4.47
N LEU A 101 0.75 -15.17 4.83
CA LEU A 101 0.75 -14.51 6.12
C LEU A 101 0.13 -15.41 7.21
N THR A 102 0.72 -15.35 8.40
CA THR A 102 0.19 -15.98 9.62
C THR A 102 -0.66 -15.00 10.42
N ALA A 103 -1.56 -15.53 11.26
CA ALA A 103 -2.46 -14.73 12.08
C ALA A 103 -1.74 -13.81 13.07
N LEU A 104 -0.56 -14.22 13.54
CA LEU A 104 0.30 -13.41 14.39
C LEU A 104 1.56 -13.05 13.62
N GLN A 105 2.01 -11.81 13.81
CA GLN A 105 3.33 -11.38 13.38
C GLN A 105 4.41 -12.16 14.13
N PRO A 106 5.59 -12.42 13.53
CA PRO A 106 6.67 -13.18 14.16
C PRO A 106 7.05 -12.66 15.55
N ALA A 107 7.04 -11.33 15.72
CA ALA A 107 7.35 -10.64 16.97
C ALA A 107 6.34 -10.91 18.11
N CYS A 108 5.12 -11.34 17.77
CA CYS A 108 4.04 -11.67 18.68
C CYS A 108 3.86 -13.20 18.85
N MET A 109 4.68 -14.02 18.18
CA MET A 109 4.59 -15.47 18.28
C MET A 109 5.15 -15.99 19.62
N PRO A 110 4.57 -17.05 20.21
CA PRO A 110 5.15 -17.72 21.37
C PRO A 110 6.59 -18.15 21.09
N GLY A 111 7.51 -17.83 22.01
CA GLY A 111 8.93 -18.19 21.89
C GLY A 111 9.77 -17.24 21.04
N HIS A 112 9.21 -16.12 20.56
CA HIS A 112 10.02 -15.06 19.95
C HIS A 112 11.04 -14.53 20.99
N PRO A 113 12.32 -14.38 20.64
CA PRO A 113 13.34 -13.94 21.57
C PRO A 113 13.04 -12.53 22.09
N THR A 114 13.36 -12.31 23.36
CA THR A 114 13.33 -10.99 23.97
C THR A 114 14.73 -10.39 24.00
N ASP A 115 14.83 -9.10 23.73
CA ASP A 115 16.05 -8.29 23.83
C ASP A 115 15.70 -6.90 24.40
N SER A 116 16.71 -6.02 24.55
CA SER A 116 16.53 -4.69 25.13
C SER A 116 15.71 -3.71 24.27
N LEU A 117 15.52 -4.04 22.99
CA LEU A 117 14.74 -3.28 22.01
C LEU A 117 13.33 -3.88 21.84
N TRP A 118 13.20 -5.21 21.84
CA TRP A 118 11.96 -5.94 21.66
C TRP A 118 11.84 -7.20 22.53
N PRO A 119 10.74 -7.39 23.28
CA PRO A 119 9.72 -6.39 23.55
C PRO A 119 10.34 -5.27 24.40
N ALA A 120 9.87 -4.03 24.20
CA ALA A 120 10.34 -2.90 25.02
C ALA A 120 10.07 -3.15 26.52
N SER A 121 10.58 -2.29 27.40
CA SER A 121 10.20 -2.29 28.82
C SER A 121 9.35 -1.04 29.11
N PRO A 122 8.01 -1.17 29.25
CA PRO A 122 7.21 -2.39 29.25
C PRO A 122 7.00 -2.98 27.83
N PRO A 123 6.67 -4.29 27.73
CA PRO A 123 6.45 -4.95 26.45
C PRO A 123 5.42 -4.21 25.58
N ARG A 124 5.72 -4.12 24.29
CA ARG A 124 4.76 -3.62 23.30
C ARG A 124 3.87 -4.77 22.86
N GLU A 125 2.59 -4.49 22.69
CA GLU A 125 1.60 -5.46 22.25
C GLU A 125 1.74 -5.79 20.76
N VAL A 126 2.16 -4.80 19.97
CA VAL A 126 2.43 -4.91 18.52
C VAL A 126 3.71 -4.13 18.16
N PRO A 127 4.45 -4.55 17.12
CA PRO A 127 5.72 -3.89 16.76
C PRO A 127 5.53 -2.57 16.02
N TYR A 128 4.37 -2.37 15.38
CA TYR A 128 4.13 -1.22 14.51
C TYR A 128 3.88 0.09 15.27
N CYS A 129 3.01 0.07 16.28
CA CYS A 129 2.64 1.27 17.06
C CYS A 129 2.35 0.91 18.52
N VAL A 130 1.88 1.89 19.31
CA VAL A 130 1.32 1.60 20.64
C VAL A 130 -0.09 1.01 20.44
N ALA A 131 -0.49 -0.01 21.20
CA ALA A 131 -1.78 -0.68 20.99
C ALA A 131 -2.98 0.28 20.97
N ALA A 132 -2.96 1.30 21.83
CA ALA A 132 -4.02 2.30 21.93
C ALA A 132 -4.21 3.17 20.67
N THR A 133 -3.32 3.07 19.68
CA THR A 133 -3.42 3.80 18.40
C THR A 133 -3.64 2.89 17.20
N LEU A 134 -3.87 1.59 17.40
CA LEU A 134 -4.01 0.62 16.32
C LEU A 134 -5.16 0.97 15.36
N ASP A 135 -6.25 1.51 15.88
CA ASP A 135 -7.44 1.92 15.13
C ASP A 135 -7.36 3.35 14.56
N HIS A 136 -6.30 4.09 14.86
CA HIS A 136 -6.15 5.45 14.36
C HIS A 136 -5.99 5.44 12.83
N GLU A 137 -6.67 6.35 12.13
CA GLU A 137 -6.65 6.50 10.66
C GLU A 137 -5.26 6.54 9.98
N LEU A 138 -4.22 7.03 10.66
CA LEU A 138 -2.85 7.07 10.14
C LEU A 138 -2.09 5.75 10.33
N VAL A 139 -2.61 4.87 11.18
CA VAL A 139 -2.10 3.54 11.49
C VAL A 139 -2.90 2.48 10.74
N SER A 140 -4.22 2.60 10.70
CA SER A 140 -5.14 1.74 9.97
C SER A 140 -5.91 2.56 8.94
N PRO A 141 -5.39 2.73 7.71
CA PRO A 141 -6.08 3.46 6.64
C PRO A 141 -7.48 2.94 6.30
N ALA A 142 -7.80 1.68 6.63
CA ALA A 142 -9.15 1.13 6.50
C ALA A 142 -10.18 1.84 7.41
N ALA A 143 -9.73 2.52 8.47
CA ALA A 143 -10.58 3.34 9.33
C ALA A 143 -10.93 4.71 8.72
N VAL A 144 -10.27 5.13 7.64
CA VAL A 144 -10.52 6.43 7.00
C VAL A 144 -11.85 6.42 6.23
N GLU A 145 -12.79 7.25 6.67
CA GLU A 145 -14.09 7.40 6.01
C GLU A 145 -14.09 8.42 4.87
N ASP A 146 -13.31 9.49 5.00
CA ASP A 146 -13.27 10.61 4.06
C ASP A 146 -11.91 10.74 3.36
N TRP A 147 -11.93 10.45 2.07
CA TRP A 147 -10.81 10.60 1.13
C TRP A 147 -11.03 11.76 0.14
N THR A 148 -11.96 12.69 0.43
CA THR A 148 -12.27 13.80 -0.47
C THR A 148 -11.02 14.59 -0.82
N GLY A 149 -10.83 14.85 -2.12
CA GLY A 149 -9.66 15.55 -2.63
C GLY A 149 -8.42 14.69 -2.85
N ALA A 150 -8.44 13.39 -2.51
CA ALA A 150 -7.33 12.50 -2.81
C ALA A 150 -7.13 12.35 -4.33
N PRO A 151 -5.88 12.19 -4.80
CA PRO A 151 -5.63 11.92 -6.21
C PRO A 151 -6.08 10.50 -6.57
N PRO A 152 -6.14 10.14 -7.87
CA PRO A 152 -6.53 8.81 -8.31
C PRO A 152 -5.72 7.69 -7.64
N MET A 153 -6.40 6.60 -7.30
CA MET A 153 -5.81 5.45 -6.63
C MET A 153 -5.93 4.19 -7.49
N TRP A 154 -4.83 3.46 -7.60
CA TRP A 154 -4.79 2.16 -8.24
C TRP A 154 -4.50 1.09 -7.18
N PHE A 155 -5.24 0.00 -7.20
CA PHE A 155 -5.09 -1.12 -6.28
C PHE A 155 -4.87 -2.42 -7.02
N ALA A 156 -4.06 -3.30 -6.45
CA ALA A 156 -3.98 -4.70 -6.82
C ALA A 156 -3.89 -5.62 -5.60
N CYS A 157 -4.77 -6.61 -5.53
CA CYS A 157 -4.75 -7.62 -4.47
C CYS A 157 -4.99 -9.02 -5.05
N GLY A 158 -4.47 -10.03 -4.38
CA GLY A 158 -4.96 -11.40 -4.49
C GLY A 158 -6.25 -11.59 -3.69
N CYS A 159 -7.15 -12.48 -4.14
CA CYS A 159 -8.37 -12.76 -3.39
C CYS A 159 -8.15 -13.62 -2.13
N GLU A 160 -7.04 -14.34 -2.09
CA GLU A 160 -6.64 -15.22 -0.98
C GLU A 160 -5.81 -14.48 0.07
N GLU A 161 -5.60 -13.17 -0.07
CA GLU A 161 -4.86 -12.42 0.95
C GLU A 161 -5.70 -12.25 2.22
N ARG A 162 -5.07 -12.40 3.39
CA ARG A 162 -5.62 -12.01 4.69
C ARG A 162 -5.95 -10.51 4.73
N GLY A 163 -5.11 -9.69 4.10
CA GLY A 163 -5.26 -8.23 4.06
C GLY A 163 -6.24 -7.70 3.00
N VAL A 164 -6.90 -8.55 2.20
CA VAL A 164 -7.69 -8.07 1.05
C VAL A 164 -8.87 -7.18 1.47
N ASP A 165 -9.57 -7.49 2.57
CA ASP A 165 -10.72 -6.69 2.99
C ASP A 165 -10.33 -5.27 3.39
N GLY A 166 -9.15 -5.08 4.01
CA GLY A 166 -8.65 -3.74 4.34
C GLY A 166 -8.47 -2.89 3.08
N ASN A 167 -7.92 -3.47 2.01
CA ASN A 167 -7.79 -2.78 0.72
C ASN A 167 -9.15 -2.50 0.09
N ARG A 168 -10.11 -3.45 0.15
CA ARG A 168 -11.48 -3.26 -0.35
C ARG A 168 -12.19 -2.12 0.37
N VAL A 169 -12.03 -2.02 1.70
CA VAL A 169 -12.58 -0.92 2.50
C VAL A 169 -12.01 0.42 2.04
N VAL A 170 -10.68 0.56 1.98
CA VAL A 170 -10.03 1.81 1.51
C VAL A 170 -10.51 2.19 0.12
N ALA A 171 -10.49 1.25 -0.83
CA ALA A 171 -10.92 1.49 -2.21
C ALA A 171 -12.41 1.91 -2.29
N SER A 172 -13.28 1.26 -1.50
CA SER A 172 -14.71 1.56 -1.43
C SER A 172 -14.97 2.95 -0.84
N GLN A 173 -14.31 3.31 0.26
CA GLN A 173 -14.45 4.62 0.88
C GLN A 173 -13.90 5.73 -0.04
N ALA A 174 -12.74 5.52 -0.66
CA ALA A 174 -12.19 6.45 -1.64
C ALA A 174 -13.15 6.71 -2.81
N ALA A 175 -13.73 5.65 -3.39
CA ALA A 175 -14.72 5.79 -4.45
C ALA A 175 -15.97 6.56 -3.99
N LYS A 176 -16.47 6.32 -2.77
CA LYS A 176 -17.60 7.06 -2.19
C LYS A 176 -17.27 8.54 -1.96
N SER A 177 -16.02 8.87 -1.63
CA SER A 177 -15.54 10.26 -1.53
C SER A 177 -15.30 10.92 -2.90
N GLY A 178 -15.67 10.27 -4.02
CA GLY A 178 -15.52 10.81 -5.37
C GLY A 178 -14.13 10.65 -5.96
N VAL A 179 -13.24 9.89 -5.32
CA VAL A 179 -11.89 9.61 -5.84
C VAL A 179 -11.98 8.60 -6.98
N THR A 180 -11.19 8.82 -8.03
CA THR A 180 -11.06 7.82 -9.10
C THR A 180 -10.29 6.60 -8.59
N VAL A 181 -10.93 5.43 -8.62
CA VAL A 181 -10.35 4.17 -8.12
C VAL A 181 -10.28 3.12 -9.21
N ILE A 182 -9.08 2.59 -9.44
CA ILE A 182 -8.83 1.46 -10.35
C ILE A 182 -8.50 0.23 -9.51
N TRP A 183 -9.45 -0.69 -9.38
CA TRP A 183 -9.32 -1.92 -8.60
C TRP A 183 -8.97 -3.11 -9.47
N ASN A 184 -7.94 -3.87 -9.09
CA ASN A 184 -7.53 -5.11 -9.74
C ASN A 184 -7.47 -6.23 -8.69
N GLU A 185 -8.22 -7.30 -8.91
CA GLU A 185 -8.19 -8.47 -8.02
C GLU A 185 -7.76 -9.71 -8.81
N CYS A 186 -6.79 -10.45 -8.30
CA CYS A 186 -6.26 -11.66 -8.92
C CYS A 186 -6.70 -12.90 -8.15
N GLU A 187 -7.46 -13.77 -8.81
CA GLU A 187 -7.99 -14.97 -8.20
C GLU A 187 -6.88 -16.00 -7.87
N GLY A 188 -6.97 -16.64 -6.69
CA GLY A 188 -6.03 -17.66 -6.24
C GLY A 188 -4.61 -17.15 -5.97
N MET A 189 -4.45 -15.85 -5.73
CA MET A 189 -3.15 -15.25 -5.43
C MET A 189 -3.04 -14.90 -3.93
N PRO A 190 -1.92 -15.26 -3.28
CA PRO A 190 -1.63 -14.91 -1.89
C PRO A 190 -1.05 -13.49 -1.77
N HIS A 191 -0.72 -13.08 -0.55
CA HIS A 191 -0.13 -11.78 -0.25
C HIS A 191 1.20 -11.58 -0.98
N GLU A 192 1.43 -10.38 -1.51
CA GLU A 192 2.66 -10.01 -2.23
C GLU A 192 3.01 -10.94 -3.42
N PHE A 193 2.01 -11.64 -3.99
CA PHE A 193 2.24 -12.54 -5.11
C PHE A 193 3.05 -11.93 -6.28
N PRO A 194 3.03 -10.61 -6.58
CA PRO A 194 3.85 -10.08 -7.65
C PRO A 194 5.36 -10.23 -7.43
N ILE A 195 5.80 -10.35 -6.19
CA ILE A 195 7.22 -10.48 -5.82
C ILE A 195 7.75 -11.87 -6.19
N PHE A 196 7.02 -12.94 -5.86
CA PHE A 196 7.52 -14.32 -6.01
C PHE A 196 6.79 -15.15 -7.10
N LEU A 197 5.64 -14.68 -7.60
CA LEU A 197 4.92 -15.27 -8.73
C LEU A 197 4.99 -14.41 -10.00
N SER A 198 6.08 -13.63 -10.17
CA SER A 198 6.30 -12.73 -11.31
C SER A 198 6.34 -13.42 -12.68
N VAL A 199 6.61 -14.73 -12.71
CA VAL A 199 6.61 -15.54 -13.94
C VAL A 199 5.22 -15.90 -14.44
N LEU A 200 4.18 -15.76 -13.60
CA LEU A 200 2.81 -16.07 -14.01
C LEU A 200 2.30 -15.00 -15.00
N PRO A 201 1.65 -15.39 -16.11
CA PRO A 201 1.13 -14.43 -17.09
C PRO A 201 0.19 -13.37 -16.49
N GLN A 202 -0.60 -13.75 -15.49
CA GLN A 202 -1.51 -12.85 -14.78
C GLN A 202 -0.75 -11.77 -14.01
N THR A 203 0.34 -12.17 -13.34
CA THR A 203 1.23 -11.28 -12.61
C THR A 203 1.95 -10.33 -13.56
N GLN A 204 2.52 -10.83 -14.65
CA GLN A 204 3.15 -10.00 -15.66
C GLN A 204 2.17 -8.96 -16.23
N HIS A 205 0.96 -9.39 -16.53
CA HIS A 205 -0.08 -8.49 -16.99
C HIS A 205 -0.50 -7.48 -15.91
N LEU A 206 -0.54 -7.86 -14.63
CA LEU A 206 -0.78 -6.93 -13.54
C LEU A 206 0.34 -5.88 -13.42
N LEU A 207 1.60 -6.28 -13.50
CA LEU A 207 2.76 -5.38 -13.47
C LEU A 207 2.70 -4.36 -14.63
N GLN A 208 2.26 -4.79 -15.82
CA GLN A 208 2.02 -3.88 -16.94
C GLN A 208 0.91 -2.86 -16.64
N LEU A 209 -0.19 -3.29 -16.01
CA LEU A 209 -1.26 -2.38 -15.59
C LEU A 209 -0.80 -1.39 -14.52
N TRP A 210 0.05 -1.84 -13.58
CA TRP A 210 0.64 -0.98 -12.56
C TRP A 210 1.51 0.11 -13.21
N ALA A 211 2.44 -0.28 -14.08
CA ALA A 211 3.29 0.68 -14.80
C ALA A 211 2.46 1.68 -15.63
N ALA A 212 1.44 1.20 -16.34
CA ALA A 212 0.55 2.05 -17.12
C ALA A 212 -0.25 3.03 -16.25
N ALA A 213 -0.69 2.61 -15.05
CA ALA A 213 -1.38 3.49 -14.11
C ALA A 213 -0.45 4.61 -13.60
N CYS A 214 0.77 4.28 -13.19
CA CYS A 214 1.75 5.28 -12.75
C CYS A 214 2.04 6.32 -13.85
N GLN A 215 2.22 5.87 -15.09
CA GLN A 215 2.41 6.75 -16.24
C GLN A 215 1.18 7.63 -16.52
N ALA A 216 -0.02 7.07 -16.42
CA ALA A 216 -1.26 7.80 -16.63
C ALA A 216 -1.46 8.89 -15.58
N PHE A 217 -1.19 8.59 -14.31
CA PHE A 217 -1.30 9.55 -13.20
C PHE A 217 -0.30 10.70 -13.34
N ALA A 218 0.97 10.42 -13.66
CA ALA A 218 2.00 11.45 -13.84
C ALA A 218 1.84 12.28 -15.14
N GLY A 219 1.17 11.74 -16.17
CA GLY A 219 0.98 12.37 -17.47
C GLY A 219 -0.19 13.36 -17.56
N CYS A 220 -1.02 13.49 -16.53
CA CYS A 220 -2.25 14.27 -16.58
C CYS A 220 -2.02 15.79 -16.41
N LYS A 221 -1.53 16.43 -17.48
CA LYS A 221 -1.81 17.86 -17.75
C LYS A 221 -2.73 18.08 -18.96
N SER A 222 -3.04 17.05 -19.77
CA SER A 222 -3.77 17.21 -21.03
C SER A 222 -4.78 16.09 -21.38
N ARG A 223 -4.96 15.07 -20.52
CA ARG A 223 -5.88 13.93 -20.74
C ARG A 223 -6.82 13.67 -19.57
N ALA A 224 -7.29 14.72 -18.90
CA ALA A 224 -8.30 14.63 -17.83
C ALA A 224 -9.66 14.04 -18.29
N GLY A 225 -9.81 13.67 -19.56
CA GLY A 225 -11.08 13.18 -20.11
C GLY A 225 -11.45 11.72 -19.82
N ASN A 226 -10.52 10.80 -19.49
CA ASN A 226 -10.83 9.35 -19.60
C ASN A 226 -10.36 8.45 -18.43
N LEU A 227 -9.93 8.97 -17.28
CA LEU A 227 -9.66 8.13 -16.11
C LEU A 227 -10.96 7.89 -15.35
N GLU A 228 -11.60 6.75 -15.62
CA GLU A 228 -12.84 6.34 -14.94
C GLU A 228 -12.53 5.30 -13.85
N SER A 229 -13.32 5.37 -12.77
CA SER A 229 -13.31 4.31 -11.76
C SER A 229 -13.71 2.99 -12.40
N ARG A 230 -12.95 1.93 -12.12
CA ARG A 230 -13.20 0.59 -12.67
C ARG A 230 -12.76 -0.48 -11.69
N ALA A 231 -13.49 -1.59 -11.68
CA ALA A 231 -13.11 -2.79 -10.95
C ALA A 231 -12.95 -3.96 -11.92
N LEU A 232 -11.80 -4.62 -11.86
CA LEU A 232 -11.46 -5.76 -12.69
C LEU A 232 -11.07 -6.94 -11.79
N ARG A 233 -11.79 -8.06 -11.92
CA ARG A 233 -11.40 -9.34 -11.30
C ARG A 233 -10.86 -10.26 -12.39
N LYS A 234 -9.61 -10.68 -12.24
CA LYS A 234 -8.92 -11.59 -13.16
C LYS A 234 -8.96 -13.01 -12.61
N ARG A 235 -9.55 -13.91 -13.38
CA ARG A 235 -9.53 -15.34 -13.04
C ARG A 235 -8.18 -15.96 -13.31
N MET A 236 -7.82 -16.97 -12.53
CA MET A 236 -6.74 -17.86 -12.91
C MET A 236 -7.20 -18.64 -14.15
N LYS A 237 -6.49 -18.52 -15.28
CA LYS A 237 -6.59 -19.56 -16.32
C LYS A 237 -6.03 -20.82 -15.67
N GLU A 238 -6.81 -21.90 -15.62
CA GLU A 238 -6.39 -23.20 -15.07
C GLU A 238 -4.92 -23.43 -15.42
N TYR A 239 -4.06 -23.39 -14.41
CA TYR A 239 -2.66 -23.69 -14.60
C TYR A 239 -2.57 -25.21 -14.73
N ASN A 240 -2.84 -25.71 -15.94
CA ASN A 240 -2.81 -27.12 -16.37
C ASN A 240 -2.78 -28.10 -15.20
N ALA A 241 -3.94 -28.68 -14.86
CA ALA A 241 -4.09 -29.79 -13.91
C ALA A 241 -3.26 -31.05 -14.25
N THR A 242 -2.43 -30.97 -15.30
CA THR A 242 -1.49 -32.00 -15.77
C THR A 242 -0.05 -31.77 -15.33
N ARG A 243 0.29 -30.67 -14.65
CA ARG A 243 1.60 -30.55 -13.99
C ARG A 243 1.58 -31.30 -12.66
N PRO A 244 2.56 -32.18 -12.39
CA PRO A 244 2.61 -32.89 -11.11
C PRO A 244 2.70 -31.86 -9.98
N VAL A 245 1.72 -31.91 -9.08
CA VAL A 245 1.76 -31.20 -7.80
C VAL A 245 3.04 -31.65 -7.08
N TRP A 246 3.87 -30.70 -6.67
CA TRP A 246 5.06 -31.02 -5.89
C TRP A 246 4.61 -31.60 -4.54
N THR A 247 4.80 -32.90 -4.35
CA THR A 247 4.32 -33.67 -3.18
C THR A 247 5.31 -33.66 -2.00
N GLY A 248 6.32 -32.79 -2.02
CA GLY A 248 7.29 -32.65 -0.92
C GLY A 248 8.23 -33.83 -0.69
N LYS A 249 8.29 -34.82 -1.59
CA LYS A 249 9.27 -35.93 -1.48
C LYS A 249 10.60 -35.54 -2.14
N LEU A 250 11.61 -35.33 -1.31
CA LEU A 250 12.95 -34.83 -1.65
C LEU A 250 13.86 -35.80 -2.44
N HIS A 251 13.31 -36.86 -3.04
CA HIS A 251 14.11 -37.94 -3.62
C HIS A 251 13.60 -38.46 -4.96
N GLU A 252 13.31 -37.59 -5.91
CA GLU A 252 13.30 -38.03 -7.32
C GLU A 252 14.02 -37.00 -8.18
N HIS A 253 15.32 -37.26 -8.41
CA HIS A 253 16.02 -36.68 -9.53
C HIS A 253 15.34 -37.13 -10.83
N LYS A 254 15.12 -36.21 -11.76
CA LYS A 254 15.66 -36.30 -13.14
C LYS A 254 15.28 -35.10 -14.02
N LEU A 255 16.36 -34.54 -14.58
CA LEU A 255 16.58 -33.98 -15.93
C LEU A 255 15.43 -33.22 -16.61
#